data_AF-A0A7K3L160-F1
#
_entry.id   AF-A0A7K3L160-F1
#
_cell.length_a   1.000
_cell.length_b   1.000
_cell.length_c   1.000
_cell.angle_alpha   90.00
_cell.angle_beta   90.00
_cell.angle_gamma   90.00
#
_symmetry.space_group_name_H-M   'P 1'
#
loop_
_entity.id
_entity.type
_entity.pdbx_description
1 polymer ?
#
loop_
_entity_poly.entity_id
_entity_poly.type
_entity_poly.pdbx_seq_one_letter_code
_entity_poly.pdbx_strand_id
1 'polypeptide(L)'
;MPRMIGSLANRMQEGAQLGEPYVGMGATEMLYSDRRPYTVQRVLGPRRVVVTRDRWTRVDHNGRSEDQEYAYESTPLVEGEPSWRCTHPFGHLMEGNGGDAPCWVREPGGECEGCRYWRRTRETNGIELRLCKRGWKRVGSDTYFTLGIREAYEDPCF
;
A
#
# COMPACT_ATOMS: atom_id res chain seq x y z
N MET A 1 -16.63 13.88 -0.41
CA MET A 1 -15.47 14.10 0.48
C MET A 1 -14.42 14.86 -0.31
N PRO A 2 -13.80 15.90 0.27
CA PRO A 2 -13.02 16.86 -0.49
C PRO A 2 -11.79 16.17 -1.09
N ARG A 3 -11.67 16.31 -2.42
CA ARG A 3 -10.50 15.98 -3.23
C ARG A 3 -9.26 16.57 -2.56
N MET A 4 -8.28 15.77 -2.16
CA MET A 4 -6.91 16.29 -2.03
C MET A 4 -6.45 16.71 -3.42
N ILE A 5 -6.24 18.02 -3.64
CA ILE A 5 -5.85 18.60 -4.93
C ILE A 5 -4.33 18.50 -5.04
N GLY A 6 -3.79 17.28 -5.23
CA GLY A 6 -2.38 17.06 -5.54
C GLY A 6 -2.00 17.56 -6.94
N SER A 7 -0.76 17.29 -7.37
CA SER A 7 -0.28 17.71 -8.69
C SER A 7 -1.18 17.18 -9.82
N LEU A 8 -1.46 18.01 -10.84
CA LEU A 8 -2.29 17.61 -11.99
C LEU A 8 -1.70 16.38 -12.70
N ALA A 9 -0.37 16.31 -12.80
CA ALA A 9 0.35 15.18 -13.39
C ALA A 9 0.05 13.88 -12.62
N ASN A 10 0.09 13.92 -11.28
CA ASN A 10 -0.23 12.75 -10.46
C ASN A 10 -1.68 12.30 -10.69
N ARG A 11 -2.64 13.24 -10.75
CA ARG A 11 -4.06 12.95 -11.03
C ARG A 11 -4.30 12.31 -12.40
N MET A 12 -3.49 12.64 -13.41
CA MET A 12 -3.63 12.05 -14.76
C MET A 12 -3.11 10.61 -14.81
N GLN A 13 -2.12 10.29 -13.96
CA GLN A 13 -1.52 8.97 -13.89
C GLN A 13 -2.21 8.06 -12.86
N GLU A 14 -2.88 8.64 -11.84
CA GLU A 14 -3.66 7.92 -10.84
C GLU A 14 -4.61 6.91 -11.51
N GLY A 15 -4.38 5.63 -11.23
CA GLY A 15 -5.22 4.56 -11.75
C GLY A 15 -4.92 4.11 -13.18
N ALA A 16 -3.88 4.68 -13.81
CA ALA A 16 -3.35 4.16 -15.06
C ALA A 16 -2.69 2.79 -14.85
N GLN A 17 -2.73 1.97 -15.90
CA GLN A 17 -2.13 0.65 -15.93
C GLN A 17 -1.48 0.46 -17.30
N LEU A 18 -0.18 0.21 -17.31
CA LEU A 18 0.56 -0.11 -18.54
C LEU A 18 0.62 -1.64 -18.69
N GLY A 19 -0.24 -2.20 -19.55
CA GLY A 19 -0.28 -3.63 -19.84
C GLY A 19 -0.95 -4.47 -18.74
N GLU A 20 -0.91 -5.79 -18.84
CA GLU A 20 -1.50 -6.68 -17.82
C GLU A 20 -0.59 -6.82 -16.59
N PRO A 21 -1.15 -6.94 -15.37
CA PRO A 21 -0.35 -7.05 -14.16
C PRO A 21 0.41 -8.38 -14.13
N TYR A 22 1.73 -8.33 -13.96
CA TYR A 22 2.60 -9.49 -13.78
C TYR A 22 3.53 -9.30 -12.57
N VAL A 23 4.08 -10.41 -12.06
CA VAL A 23 5.02 -10.38 -10.92
C VAL A 23 6.35 -9.76 -11.36
N GLY A 24 6.83 -8.77 -10.59
CA GLY A 24 8.00 -7.96 -10.92
C GLY A 24 7.66 -6.64 -11.63
N MET A 25 6.39 -6.42 -12.00
CA MET A 25 5.93 -5.15 -12.55
C MET A 25 6.12 -4.02 -11.53
N GLY A 26 6.61 -2.86 -12.00
CA GLY A 26 6.69 -1.65 -11.18
C GLY A 26 5.32 -1.11 -10.80
N ALA A 27 5.21 -0.55 -9.62
CA ALA A 27 4.03 0.16 -9.16
C ALA A 27 4.47 1.46 -8.48
N THR A 28 3.63 2.48 -8.51
CA THR A 28 3.91 3.75 -7.84
C THR A 28 2.70 4.17 -7.03
N GLU A 29 2.91 4.45 -5.75
CA GLU A 29 1.92 5.10 -4.89
C GLU A 29 1.93 6.59 -5.17
N MET A 30 0.80 7.12 -5.62
CA MET A 30 0.65 8.54 -5.94
C MET A 30 0.18 9.25 -4.67
N LEU A 31 1.03 10.16 -4.17
CA LEU A 31 0.70 11.05 -3.06
C LEU A 31 0.42 12.46 -3.62
N TYR A 32 0.45 13.47 -2.75
CA TYR A 32 0.11 14.84 -3.13
C TYR A 32 1.08 15.39 -4.19
N SER A 33 2.34 15.55 -3.82
CA SER A 33 3.47 15.86 -4.71
C SER A 33 4.47 14.70 -4.77
N ASP A 34 4.66 14.00 -3.66
CA ASP A 34 5.53 12.83 -3.57
C ASP A 34 5.05 11.63 -4.42
N ARG A 35 6.01 10.76 -4.75
CA ARG A 35 5.77 9.44 -5.35
C ARG A 35 6.62 8.42 -4.63
N ARG A 36 6.05 7.24 -4.37
CA ARG A 36 6.77 6.13 -3.73
C ARG A 36 6.77 4.90 -4.63
N PRO A 37 7.94 4.27 -4.85
CA PRO A 37 8.06 3.11 -5.70
C PRO A 37 7.69 1.82 -4.96
N TYR A 38 7.05 0.92 -5.70
CA TYR A 38 6.59 -0.38 -5.27
C TYR A 38 6.85 -1.42 -6.38
N THR A 39 6.86 -2.69 -6.00
CA THR A 39 6.94 -3.82 -6.94
C THR A 39 5.79 -4.79 -6.71
N VAL A 40 5.15 -5.26 -7.79
CA VAL A 40 4.14 -6.32 -7.74
C VAL A 40 4.81 -7.64 -7.39
N GLN A 41 4.49 -8.19 -6.23
CA GLN A 41 5.06 -9.47 -5.77
C GLN A 41 4.13 -10.65 -6.01
N ARG A 42 2.83 -10.40 -6.13
CA ARG A 42 1.83 -11.45 -6.36
C ARG A 42 0.65 -10.91 -7.13
N VAL A 43 0.18 -11.66 -8.11
CA VAL A 43 -1.07 -11.39 -8.83
C VAL A 43 -2.12 -12.37 -8.33
N LEU A 44 -3.14 -11.88 -7.62
CA LEU A 44 -4.23 -12.71 -7.10
C LEU A 44 -5.35 -12.89 -8.13
N GLY A 45 -5.39 -12.02 -9.15
CA GLY A 45 -6.29 -12.08 -10.27
C GLY A 45 -6.25 -10.79 -11.09
N PRO A 46 -7.09 -10.64 -12.13
CA PRO A 46 -7.04 -9.49 -13.04
C PRO A 46 -7.37 -8.15 -12.36
N ARG A 47 -7.95 -8.20 -11.15
CA ARG A 47 -8.40 -7.01 -10.40
C ARG A 47 -7.80 -6.92 -9.00
N ARG A 48 -6.86 -7.80 -8.66
CA ARG A 48 -6.24 -7.85 -7.33
C ARG A 48 -4.77 -8.23 -7.42
N VAL A 49 -3.91 -7.40 -6.85
CA VAL A 49 -2.47 -7.64 -6.79
C VAL A 49 -1.94 -7.32 -5.40
N VAL A 50 -0.80 -7.89 -5.04
CA VAL A 50 -0.06 -7.57 -3.82
C VAL A 50 1.25 -6.91 -4.23
N VAL A 51 1.50 -5.73 -3.68
CA VAL A 51 2.71 -4.95 -3.93
C VAL A 51 3.51 -4.78 -2.65
N THR A 52 4.82 -4.67 -2.76
CA THR A 52 5.73 -4.33 -1.65
C THR A 52 6.41 -3.01 -1.95
N ARG A 53 6.66 -2.22 -0.91
CA ARG A 53 7.39 -0.96 -1.04
C ARG A 53 8.84 -1.26 -1.40
N ASP A 54 9.35 -0.58 -2.42
CA ASP A 54 10.76 -0.69 -2.77
C ASP A 54 11.59 0.19 -1.81
N ARG A 55 12.87 -0.13 -1.67
CA ARG A 55 13.83 0.83 -1.13
C ARG A 55 14.30 1.70 -2.28
N TRP A 56 14.35 3.01 -2.07
CA TRP A 56 14.89 3.94 -3.06
C TRP A 56 15.91 4.86 -2.42
N THR A 57 16.97 5.14 -3.15
CA THR A 57 18.02 6.06 -2.74
C THR A 57 18.25 7.04 -3.88
N ARG A 58 18.27 8.33 -3.58
CA ARG A 58 18.57 9.36 -4.57
C ARG A 58 20.02 9.23 -5.02
N VAL A 59 20.26 9.27 -6.33
CA VAL A 59 21.60 9.08 -6.92
C VAL A 59 22.12 10.31 -7.65
N ASP A 60 21.26 11.29 -7.93
CA ASP A 60 21.69 12.56 -8.51
C ASP A 60 22.27 13.52 -7.45
N HIS A 61 22.82 14.64 -7.94
CA HIS A 61 23.31 15.77 -7.14
C HIS A 61 22.57 17.07 -7.46
N ASN A 62 21.39 16.98 -8.07
CA ASN A 62 20.60 18.13 -8.51
C ASN A 62 19.94 18.84 -7.32
N GLY A 63 19.40 20.04 -7.57
CA GLY A 63 18.56 20.72 -6.59
C GLY A 63 17.36 19.86 -6.17
N ARG A 64 16.82 20.04 -4.96
CA ARG A 64 15.63 19.28 -4.54
C ARG A 64 14.36 19.59 -5.36
N SER A 65 14.36 20.70 -6.09
CA SER A 65 13.27 21.13 -6.98
C SER A 65 13.52 20.83 -8.46
N GLU A 66 14.63 20.16 -8.79
CA GLU A 66 14.98 19.76 -10.15
C GLU A 66 14.62 18.30 -10.40
N ASP A 67 14.89 17.80 -11.61
CA ASP A 67 14.70 16.40 -11.95
C ASP A 67 15.52 15.51 -11.00
N GLN A 68 14.83 14.54 -10.39
CA GLN A 68 15.40 13.66 -9.38
C GLN A 68 15.52 12.25 -9.94
N GLU A 69 16.69 11.66 -9.78
CA GLU A 69 17.00 10.29 -10.18
C GLU A 69 17.22 9.42 -8.95
N TYR A 70 16.62 8.23 -8.98
CA TYR A 70 16.65 7.29 -7.88
C TYR A 70 17.06 5.91 -8.35
N ALA A 71 17.90 5.24 -7.54
CA ALA A 71 18.12 3.81 -7.64
C ALA A 71 17.07 3.07 -6.80
N TYR A 72 16.56 1.97 -7.33
CA TYR A 72 15.50 1.17 -6.71
C TYR A 72 15.98 -0.24 -6.38
N GLU A 73 15.62 -0.71 -5.18
CA GLU A 73 15.82 -2.08 -4.75
C GLU A 73 14.47 -2.68 -4.34
N SER A 74 14.05 -3.72 -5.07
CA SER A 74 12.78 -4.39 -4.79
C SER A 74 12.85 -5.21 -3.51
N THR A 75 11.95 -4.95 -2.57
CA THR A 75 11.86 -5.73 -1.33
C THR A 75 10.97 -6.95 -1.54
N PRO A 76 11.42 -8.19 -1.30
CA PRO A 76 10.58 -9.38 -1.49
C PRO A 76 9.38 -9.39 -0.52
N LEU A 77 8.31 -10.08 -0.94
CA LEU A 77 7.17 -10.35 -0.06
C LEU A 77 7.60 -11.33 1.03
N VAL A 78 7.55 -10.88 2.28
CA VAL A 78 7.81 -11.70 3.46
C VAL A 78 6.49 -12.03 4.11
N GLU A 79 6.21 -13.33 4.26
CA GLU A 79 5.11 -13.83 5.07
C GLU A 79 5.66 -14.13 6.46
N GLY A 80 5.15 -13.43 7.48
CA GLY A 80 5.50 -13.66 8.87
C GLY A 80 4.92 -14.97 9.39
N GLU A 81 5.29 -15.30 10.63
CA GLU A 81 4.77 -16.49 11.29
C GLU A 81 3.25 -16.40 11.45
N PRO A 82 2.54 -17.52 11.25
CA PRO A 82 1.09 -17.54 11.33
C PRO A 82 0.65 -17.37 12.79
N SER A 83 0.20 -16.16 13.12
CA SER A 83 -0.34 -15.80 14.43
C SER A 83 -1.87 -15.84 14.43
N TRP A 84 -2.44 -16.18 15.58
CA TRP A 84 -3.88 -16.09 15.76
C TRP A 84 -4.28 -14.64 15.99
N ARG A 85 -5.23 -14.15 15.18
CA ARG A 85 -5.72 -12.78 15.29
C ARG A 85 -7.21 -12.72 15.00
N CYS A 86 -7.86 -11.74 15.62
CA CYS A 86 -9.26 -11.48 15.40
C CYS A 86 -9.43 -10.49 14.24
N THR A 87 -10.12 -10.90 13.17
CA THR A 87 -10.30 -10.07 11.96
C THR A 87 -11.70 -9.47 11.90
N HIS A 88 -12.08 -8.68 12.91
CA HIS A 88 -13.38 -8.02 12.93
C HIS A 88 -13.55 -7.08 11.72
N PRO A 89 -14.72 -7.11 11.04
CA PRO A 89 -15.10 -6.05 10.13
C PRO A 89 -15.13 -4.72 10.91
N PHE A 90 -14.56 -3.65 10.35
CA PHE A 90 -14.49 -2.31 10.96
C PHE A 90 -13.49 -2.11 12.12
N GLY A 91 -12.60 -3.05 12.40
CA GLY A 91 -11.55 -2.86 13.40
C GLY A 91 -10.60 -1.67 13.14
N HIS A 92 -10.45 -1.29 11.88
CA HIS A 92 -9.68 -0.14 11.40
C HIS A 92 -10.44 1.20 11.46
N LEU A 93 -11.75 1.18 11.77
CA LEU A 93 -12.57 2.40 11.88
C LEU A 93 -12.60 2.97 13.30
N MET A 94 -11.93 2.30 14.25
CA MET A 94 -11.76 2.71 15.63
C MET A 94 -10.27 2.97 15.90
N GLU A 95 -9.62 3.77 15.06
CA GLU A 95 -8.21 4.14 15.24
C GLU A 95 -8.09 5.24 16.30
N GLY A 96 -7.83 4.80 17.53
CA GLY A 96 -7.30 5.60 18.62
C GLY A 96 -6.23 4.79 19.32
N ASN A 97 -4.97 4.96 18.89
CA ASN A 97 -3.75 4.32 19.37
C ASN A 97 -3.53 2.87 18.89
N GLY A 98 -2.31 2.61 18.41
CA GLY A 98 -1.93 1.34 17.81
C GLY A 98 -2.26 0.10 18.65
N GLY A 99 -2.69 -0.94 17.96
CA GLY A 99 -2.92 -2.26 18.55
C GLY A 99 -4.39 -2.49 18.90
N ASP A 100 -4.95 -3.51 18.25
CA ASP A 100 -6.18 -4.20 18.63
C ASP A 100 -7.51 -3.47 18.39
N ALA A 101 -8.14 -3.80 17.26
CA ALA A 101 -9.57 -3.63 17.08
C ALA A 101 -10.34 -4.14 18.33
N PRO A 102 -11.36 -3.42 18.84
CA PRO A 102 -12.15 -3.87 19.98
C PRO A 102 -12.97 -5.11 19.59
N CYS A 103 -12.41 -6.29 19.85
CA CYS A 103 -13.13 -7.55 19.87
C CYS A 103 -14.07 -7.49 21.09
N TRP A 104 -15.39 -7.57 20.87
CA TRP A 104 -16.41 -7.53 21.92
C TRP A 104 -16.30 -8.68 22.95
N VAL A 105 -15.39 -9.63 22.71
CA VAL A 105 -15.10 -10.81 23.55
C VAL A 105 -13.77 -10.66 24.30
N ARG A 106 -13.06 -9.52 24.18
CA ARG A 106 -11.82 -9.31 24.96
C ARG A 106 -12.15 -9.19 26.45
N GLU A 107 -11.78 -10.22 27.21
CA GLU A 107 -11.35 -9.99 28.58
C GLU A 107 -10.01 -9.20 28.56
N PRO A 108 -9.76 -8.28 29.50
CA PRO A 108 -8.49 -7.58 29.58
C PRO A 108 -7.34 -8.57 29.79
N GLY A 109 -6.59 -8.86 28.72
CA GLY A 109 -5.49 -9.83 28.69
C GLY A 109 -5.80 -11.20 28.06
N GLY A 110 -7.01 -11.42 27.54
CA GLY A 110 -7.43 -12.70 26.96
C GLY A 110 -7.35 -12.79 25.43
N GLU A 111 -7.08 -14.00 24.93
CA GLU A 111 -7.13 -14.39 23.52
C GLU A 111 -8.60 -14.53 23.04
N CYS A 112 -8.94 -14.06 21.84
CA CYS A 112 -10.33 -14.10 21.31
C CYS A 112 -10.73 -15.50 20.77
N GLU A 113 -10.29 -16.61 21.39
CA GLU A 113 -10.44 -18.00 20.89
C GLU A 113 -11.88 -18.42 20.55
N GLY A 114 -12.88 -17.84 21.21
CA GLY A 114 -14.31 -18.10 20.95
C GLY A 114 -14.98 -17.19 19.91
N CYS A 115 -14.26 -16.22 19.32
CA CYS A 115 -14.84 -15.28 18.38
C CYS A 115 -14.96 -15.89 16.96
N ARG A 116 -16.10 -15.66 16.28
CA ARG A 116 -16.30 -16.08 14.88
C ARG A 116 -15.25 -15.53 13.90
N TYR A 117 -14.59 -14.42 14.24
CA TYR A 117 -13.56 -13.77 13.43
C TYR A 117 -12.13 -14.13 13.87
N TRP A 118 -11.98 -15.04 14.85
CA TRP A 118 -10.70 -15.58 15.26
C TRP A 118 -10.20 -16.57 14.22
N ARG A 119 -9.09 -16.23 13.56
CA ARG A 119 -8.51 -17.09 12.53
C ARG A 119 -7.00 -16.95 12.51
N ARG A 120 -6.34 -18.01 12.06
CA ARG A 120 -4.89 -18.01 11.85
C ARG A 120 -4.57 -17.15 10.62
N THR A 121 -3.89 -16.03 10.83
CA THR A 121 -3.49 -15.11 9.76
C THR A 121 -1.98 -15.03 9.66
N ARG A 122 -1.46 -14.83 8.45
CA ARG A 122 -0.05 -14.47 8.23
C ARG A 122 0.03 -12.97 8.03
N GLU A 123 0.84 -12.30 8.82
CA GLU A 123 1.18 -10.91 8.52
C GLU A 123 2.10 -10.86 7.30
N THR A 124 1.88 -9.89 6.44
CA THR A 124 2.73 -9.68 5.27
C THR A 124 3.14 -8.22 5.20
N ASN A 125 4.38 -7.95 4.76
CA ASN A 125 4.81 -6.60 4.38
C ASN A 125 4.16 -6.10 3.07
N GLY A 126 3.43 -6.99 2.37
CA GLY A 126 2.70 -6.68 1.15
C GLY A 126 1.40 -5.92 1.39
N ILE A 127 1.10 -5.02 0.48
CA ILE A 127 -0.14 -4.23 0.42
C ILE A 127 -1.01 -4.80 -0.69
N GLU A 128 -2.27 -5.14 -0.37
CA GLU A 128 -3.26 -5.55 -1.37
C GLU A 128 -3.85 -4.34 -2.09
N LEU A 129 -3.77 -4.36 -3.42
CA LEU A 129 -4.41 -3.40 -4.31
C LEU A 129 -5.61 -4.05 -5.01
N ARG A 130 -6.67 -3.27 -5.18
CA ARG A 130 -7.90 -3.66 -5.88
C ARG A 130 -8.21 -2.69 -7.01
N LEU A 131 -8.52 -3.23 -8.20
CA LEU A 131 -8.95 -2.45 -9.34
C LEU A 131 -10.42 -1.99 -9.18
N CYS A 132 -10.57 -0.69 -8.93
CA CYS A 132 -11.84 0.03 -8.84
C CYS A 132 -12.15 0.75 -10.17
N LYS A 133 -13.34 1.37 -10.28
CA LYS A 133 -13.74 2.16 -11.47
C LYS A 133 -12.76 3.30 -11.82
N ARG A 134 -12.00 3.77 -10.82
CA ARG A 134 -11.04 4.88 -10.94
C ARG A 134 -9.58 4.42 -10.94
N GLY A 135 -9.33 3.11 -10.97
CA GLY A 135 -7.98 2.55 -10.97
C GLY A 135 -7.65 1.70 -9.76
N TRP A 136 -6.35 1.42 -9.58
CA TRP A 136 -5.81 0.58 -8.52
C TRP A 136 -5.77 1.33 -7.19
N LYS A 137 -6.42 0.76 -6.18
CA LYS A 137 -6.58 1.37 -4.86
C LYS A 137 -6.16 0.39 -3.78
N ARG A 138 -5.43 0.87 -2.77
CA ARG A 138 -5.09 0.05 -1.60
C ARG A 138 -6.35 -0.30 -0.80
N VAL A 139 -6.50 -1.58 -0.46
CA VAL A 139 -7.62 -2.05 0.35
C VAL A 139 -7.55 -1.42 1.75
N GLY A 140 -8.64 -0.79 2.20
CA GLY A 140 -8.74 -0.18 3.53
C GLY A 140 -8.19 1.25 3.67
N SER A 141 -7.68 1.86 2.60
CA SER A 141 -7.22 3.27 2.60
C SER A 141 -7.84 4.04 1.43
N ASP A 142 -7.62 5.35 1.30
CA ASP A 142 -7.99 6.13 0.10
C ASP A 142 -6.83 6.43 -0.86
N THR A 143 -5.75 5.63 -0.79
CA THR A 143 -4.56 5.82 -1.64
C THR A 143 -4.65 5.06 -2.96
N TYR A 144 -4.20 5.71 -4.04
CA TYR A 144 -4.22 5.19 -5.40
C TYR A 144 -2.82 4.87 -5.91
N PHE A 145 -2.78 3.90 -6.82
CA PHE A 145 -1.56 3.36 -7.39
C PHE A 145 -1.63 3.39 -8.91
N THR A 146 -0.47 3.57 -9.51
CA THR A 146 -0.23 3.41 -10.93
C THR A 146 0.57 2.13 -11.14
N LEU A 147 0.10 1.24 -12.01
CA LEU A 147 0.81 -0.01 -12.33
C LEU A 147 1.58 0.12 -13.64
N GLY A 148 2.78 -0.45 -13.69
CA GLY A 148 3.71 -0.44 -14.81
C GLY A 148 4.74 0.68 -14.78
N ILE A 149 4.65 1.58 -13.81
CA ILE A 149 5.62 2.68 -13.59
C ILE A 149 6.22 2.51 -12.21
N ARG A 150 7.54 2.64 -12.10
CA ARG A 150 8.30 2.65 -10.84
C ARG A 150 9.00 3.99 -10.71
N GLU A 151 8.43 4.89 -9.92
CA GLU A 151 8.96 6.23 -9.71
C GLU A 151 9.01 6.60 -8.22
N ALA A 152 10.10 7.25 -7.83
CA ALA A 152 10.20 8.00 -6.59
C ALA A 152 10.27 9.50 -6.90
N TYR A 153 9.67 10.31 -6.04
CA TYR A 153 9.83 11.75 -6.04
C TYR A 153 9.60 12.25 -4.62
N GLU A 154 10.46 13.13 -4.14
CA GLU A 154 10.34 13.76 -2.83
C GLU A 154 10.29 15.28 -3.00
N ASP A 155 9.16 15.87 -2.62
CA ASP A 155 8.97 17.31 -2.64
C ASP A 155 9.67 17.96 -1.44
N PRO A 156 10.60 18.91 -1.65
CA PRO A 156 11.28 19.61 -0.57
C PRO A 156 10.41 20.58 0.22
N CYS A 157 9.17 20.85 -0.20
CA CYS A 157 8.29 21.81 0.46
C CYS A 157 7.63 21.31 1.76
N PHE A 158 7.88 20.06 2.18
CA PHE A 158 7.37 19.48 3.44
C PHE A 158 8.44 18.75 4.25
#